data_AF-A0A2V2U5G0-F1
#
_entry.id   AF-A0A2V2U5G0-F1
#
_cell.length_a   1.000
_cell.length_b   1.000
_cell.length_c   1.000
_cell.angle_alpha   90.00
_cell.angle_beta   90.00
_cell.angle_gamma   90.00
#
_symmetry.space_group_name_H-M   'P 1'
#
loop_
_entity.id
_entity.type
_entity.pdbx_description
1 polymer ?
#
loop_
_entity_poly.entity_id
_entity_poly.type
_entity_poly.pdbx_seq_one_letter_code
_entity_poly.pdbx_strand_id
1 'polypeptide(L)' 'MTKTTILVEDSTREQLRHIGTKGQTYDDVINGLIDATKTKQDSLDRRFGSLQSSESRRT' A
#
# COMPACT_ATOMS: atom_id res chain seq x y z
N MET A 1 -10.59 -20.25 2.44
CA MET A 1 -9.84 -19.14 1.81
C MET A 1 -9.81 -19.38 0.31
N THR A 2 -10.32 -18.46 -0.48
CA THR A 2 -10.22 -18.50 -1.94
C THR A 2 -8.82 -18.04 -2.35
N LYS A 3 -8.13 -18.85 -3.16
CA LYS A 3 -6.82 -18.51 -3.72
C LYS A 3 -6.99 -18.10 -5.17
N THR A 4 -6.27 -17.05 -5.57
CA THR A 4 -6.23 -16.55 -6.95
C THR A 4 -4.78 -16.43 -7.37
N THR A 5 -4.50 -16.72 -8.64
CA THR A 5 -3.16 -16.54 -9.22
C THR A 5 -3.07 -15.18 -9.88
N ILE A 6 -1.99 -14.46 -9.58
CA ILE A 6 -1.68 -13.18 -10.23
C ILE A 6 -0.44 -13.41 -11.09
N LEU A 7 -0.53 -13.07 -12.37
CA LEU A 7 0.61 -13.09 -13.26
C LEU A 7 1.42 -11.81 -13.03
N VAL A 8 2.73 -11.95 -12.85
CA VAL A 8 3.68 -10.85 -12.69
C VAL A 8 4.93 -11.13 -13.52
N GLU A 9 5.69 -10.09 -13.83
CA GLU A 9 6.99 -10.27 -14.47
C GLU A 9 7.99 -10.97 -13.52
N ASP A 10 8.95 -11.70 -14.09
CA ASP A 10 10.02 -12.35 -13.31
C ASP A 10 10.82 -11.34 -12.47
N SER A 11 11.04 -10.13 -13.02
CA SER A 11 11.67 -9.00 -12.32
C SER A 11 10.91 -8.61 -11.06
N THR A 12 9.58 -8.56 -11.13
CA THR A 12 8.70 -8.24 -10.00
C THR A 12 8.75 -9.35 -8.95
N ARG A 13 8.76 -10.62 -9.37
CA ARG A 13 8.92 -11.75 -8.45
C ARG A 13 10.25 -11.67 -7.70
N GLU A 14 11.34 -11.33 -8.38
CA GLU A 14 12.63 -11.15 -7.71
C GLU A 14 12.62 -9.99 -6.72
N GLN A 15 12.01 -8.85 -7.06
CA GLN A 15 11.87 -7.74 -6.13
C GLN A 15 11.08 -8.14 -4.88
N LEU A 16 9.95 -8.84 -5.03
CA LEU A 16 9.18 -9.34 -3.90
C LEU A 16 10.00 -10.26 -2.99
N ARG A 17 10.88 -11.08 -3.57
CA ARG A 17 11.79 -11.95 -2.81
C ARG A 17 12.85 -11.17 -2.02
N HIS A 18 13.32 -10.04 -2.54
CA HIS A 18 14.29 -9.17 -1.85
C HIS A 18 13.64 -8.30 -0.77
N ILE A 19 12.37 -7.91 -0.97
CA ILE A 19 11.59 -7.13 0.02
C ILE A 19 11.23 -8.01 1.22
N GLY A 20 10.87 -9.27 0.97
CA GLY A 20 10.52 -10.23 2.02
C GLY A 20 11.70 -10.60 2.92
N THR A 21 11.40 -10.88 4.18
CA THR A 21 12.38 -11.40 5.15
C THR A 21 12.27 -12.92 5.30
N LYS A 22 13.28 -13.54 5.93
CA LYS A 22 13.34 -15.00 6.09
C LYS A 22 12.08 -15.52 6.79
N GLY A 23 11.35 -16.41 6.12
CA GLY A 23 10.14 -17.05 6.64
C GLY A 23 8.82 -16.41 6.21
N GLN A 24 8.87 -15.28 5.49
CA GLN A 24 7.66 -14.66 4.92
C GLN A 24 7.30 -15.27 3.56
N THR A 25 6.00 -15.37 3.30
CA THR A 25 5.45 -15.78 2.01
C THR A 25 5.25 -14.58 1.10
N TYR A 26 5.06 -14.82 -0.20
CA TYR A 26 4.68 -13.75 -1.13
C TYR A 26 3.37 -13.09 -0.73
N ASP A 27 2.40 -13.84 -0.20
CA ASP A 27 1.14 -13.28 0.29
C ASP A 27 1.37 -12.30 1.46
N ASP A 28 2.25 -12.64 2.41
CA ASP A 28 2.58 -11.74 3.53
C ASP A 28 3.19 -10.42 3.04
N VAL A 29 4.12 -10.50 2.09
CA VAL A 29 4.78 -9.33 1.50
C VAL A 29 3.79 -8.48 0.72
N ILE A 30 2.97 -9.09 -0.13
CA ILE A 30 1.96 -8.40 -0.94
C ILE A 30 0.94 -7.68 -0.04
N ASN A 31 0.44 -8.36 0.99
CA ASN A 31 -0.51 -7.74 1.93
C ASN A 31 0.13 -6.56 2.68
N GLY A 32 1.37 -6.69 3.13
CA GLY A 32 2.10 -5.58 3.77
C GLY A 32 2.28 -4.36 2.86
N LEU A 33 2.57 -4.58 1.57
CA LEU A 33 2.67 -3.51 0.57
C LEU A 33 1.31 -2.82 0.31
N ILE A 34 0.22 -3.60 0.27
CA ILE A 34 -1.13 -3.07 0.11
C ILE A 34 -1.50 -2.19 1.30
N ASP A 35 -1.26 -2.64 2.53
CA ASP A 35 -1.58 -1.87 3.74
C ASP A 35 -0.72 -0.61 3.88
N ALA A 36 0.56 -0.68 3.52
CA ALA A 36 1.42 0.50 3.48
C ALA A 36 0.91 1.56 2.49
N THR A 37 0.37 1.12 1.35
CA THR A 37 -0.20 2.02 0.33
C THR A 37 -1.51 2.64 0.81
N LYS A 38 -2.41 1.85 1.40
CA LYS A 38 -3.66 2.36 2.00
C LYS A 38 -3.41 3.40 3.08
N THR A 39 -2.44 3.16 3.95
CA THR A 39 -2.09 4.09 5.04
C THR A 39 -1.56 5.42 4.51
N LYS A 40 -0.72 5.38 3.46
CA LYS A 40 -0.25 6.60 2.78
C LYS A 40 -1.37 7.38 2.12
N GLN A 41 -2.33 6.67 1.53
CA GLN A 41 -3.48 7.30 0.87
C GLN A 41 -4.42 7.96 1.89
N ASP A 42 -4.71 7.29 3.01
CA ASP A 42 -5.54 7.84 4.10
C ASP A 42 -4.90 9.10 4.73
N SER A 43 -3.58 9.08 4.91
CA SER A 43 -2.85 10.24 5.46
C SER A 43 -2.74 11.41 4.48
N LEU A 44 -2.71 11.16 3.17
CA LEU A 44 -2.84 12.21 2.16
C LEU A 44 -4.25 12.81 2.17
N ASP A 45 -5.28 11.98 2.16
CA ASP A 45 -6.69 12.41 2.13
C ASP A 45 -7.04 13.31 3.32
N ARG A 46 -6.61 12.92 4.54
CA ARG A 46 -6.79 13.76 5.75
C ARG A 46 -6.08 15.11 5.67
N ARG A 47 -4.90 15.18 5.04
CA ARG A 47 -4.18 16.47 4.86
C ARG A 47 -4.92 17.36 3.86
N PHE A 48 -5.51 16.80 2.81
CA PHE A 48 -6.33 17.58 1.88
C PHE A 48 -7.62 18.10 2.54
N GLY A 49 -8.30 17.26 3.32
CA GLY A 49 -9.51 17.67 4.05
C GLY A 49 -9.27 18.78 5.09
N SER A 50 -8.13 18.78 5.78
CA SER A 50 -7.79 19.83 6.75
C SER A 50 -7.44 21.17 6.09
N LEU A 51 -6.82 21.15 4.90
CA LEU A 51 -6.54 22.35 4.12
C LEU A 51 -7.83 23.00 3.61
N GLN A 52 -8.75 22.24 3.03
CA GLN A 52 -10.06 22.77 2.60
C GLN A 52 -10.86 23.35 3.77
N SER A 53 -10.86 22.68 4.92
CA SER A 53 -11.57 23.16 6.12
C SER A 53 -10.99 24.47 6.68
N SER A 54 -9.71 24.74 6.41
CA SER A 54 -9.04 25.97 6.85
C SER A 54 -9.29 27.16 5.91
N GLU A 55 -9.51 26.91 4.61
CA GLU A 55 -9.89 27.96 3.66
C GLU A 55 -11.35 28.42 3.85
N SER A 56 -12.29 27.51 4.12
CA SER A 56 -13.71 27.86 4.35
C SER A 56 -13.97 28.66 5.63
N ARG A 57 -13.03 28.75 6.58
CA ARG A 57 -13.17 29.61 7.78
C ARG A 57 -12.64 31.03 7.58
N ARG A 58 -12.01 31.31 6.43
CA ARG A 58 -11.34 32.59 6.15
C ARG A 58 -12.08 33.47 5.14
N THR A 59 -13.15 32.97 4.53
CA THR A 59 -14.10 33.69 3.66
C THR A 59 -15.38 33.99 4.42
#